data_AF-A0A832GET5-F1
#
_entry.id   AF-A0A832GET5-F1
#
_cell.length_a   1.000
_cell.length_b   1.000
_cell.length_c   1.000
_cell.angle_alpha   90.00
_cell.angle_beta   90.00
_cell.angle_gamma   90.00
#
_symmetry.space_group_name_H-M   'P 1'
#
loop_
_entity.id
_entity.type
_entity.pdbx_description
1 polymer ?
#
loop_
_entity_poly.entity_id
_entity_poly.type
_entity_poly.pdbx_seq_one_letter_code
_entity_poly.pdbx_strand_id
1 'polypeptide(L)'
;MYDLKQFRPALYLVLVLGISGFCMAAESPLLWGVCLLLVGLNAWLVSKGRFVPLPRWLANTATLLAALFIVQQVYAAPGPILVLIGQFLAILQIIKMYEQRGNRDFAQVLVLSLLLMVAASINSGSLLFAAVLLLYLFAALYCCLLFHLKLETDHARSAMPVPPDQVNPVTLRQDQRFLNRSMRRLTLLTAVFGVSGGVLTFLFFPRGAGAGVLGRF
;
A
#
# COMPACT_ATOMS: atom_id res chain seq x y z
N MET A 1 -5.15 -22.80 -1.22
CA MET A 1 -4.24 -21.71 -1.63
C MET A 1 -3.05 -21.74 -0.70
N TYR A 2 -1.82 -21.77 -1.20
CA TYR A 2 -0.67 -21.52 -0.32
C TYR A 2 -0.73 -20.04 0.08
N ASP A 3 -1.23 -19.76 1.29
CA ASP A 3 -0.97 -18.48 1.91
C ASP A 3 0.51 -18.47 2.26
N LEU A 4 1.31 -17.71 1.50
CA LEU A 4 2.53 -17.15 2.07
C LEU A 4 2.09 -16.40 3.33
N LYS A 5 2.24 -17.04 4.51
CA LYS A 5 1.80 -16.49 5.80
C LYS A 5 2.33 -15.08 6.04
N GLN A 6 3.45 -14.74 5.40
CA GLN A 6 4.14 -13.46 5.46
C GLN A 6 3.56 -12.40 4.51
N PHE A 7 2.84 -12.76 3.45
CA PHE A 7 2.31 -11.80 2.47
C PHE A 7 1.20 -10.92 3.06
N ARG A 8 0.22 -11.52 3.74
CA ARG A 8 -0.90 -10.78 4.36
C ARG A 8 -0.42 -9.72 5.37
N PRO A 9 0.44 -10.02 6.36
CA PRO A 9 0.90 -9.00 7.29
C PRO A 9 1.74 -7.92 6.59
N ALA A 10 2.57 -8.27 5.60
CA ALA A 10 3.31 -7.30 4.81
C ALA A 10 2.38 -6.36 4.03
N LEU A 11 1.31 -6.90 3.43
CA LEU A 11 0.30 -6.11 2.74
C LEU A 11 -0.36 -5.12 3.70
N TYR A 12 -0.92 -5.59 4.82
CA TYR A 12 -1.57 -4.69 5.79
C TYR A 12 -0.63 -3.61 6.31
N LEU A 13 0.65 -3.93 6.54
CA LEU A 13 1.67 -2.96 6.93
C LEU A 13 1.82 -1.87 5.85
N VAL A 14 1.95 -2.25 4.57
CA VAL A 14 2.03 -1.30 3.45
C VAL A 14 0.79 -0.41 3.38
N LEU A 15 -0.41 -0.98 3.53
CA LEU A 15 -1.66 -0.21 3.49
C LEU A 15 -1.76 0.78 4.65
N VAL A 16 -1.40 0.35 5.86
CA VAL A 16 -1.38 1.22 7.04
C VAL A 16 -0.37 2.35 6.88
N LEU A 17 0.84 2.05 6.36
CA LEU A 17 1.85 3.09 6.09
C LEU A 17 1.38 4.08 5.01
N GLY A 18 0.77 3.60 3.92
CA GLY A 18 0.22 4.43 2.86
C GLY A 18 -0.87 5.38 3.36
N ILE A 19 -1.84 4.84 4.11
CA ILE A 19 -2.92 5.62 4.75
C ILE A 19 -2.35 6.61 5.76
N SER A 20 -1.41 6.18 6.60
CA SER A 20 -0.82 7.05 7.62
C SER A 20 -0.05 8.20 7.00
N GLY A 21 0.76 7.93 5.97
CA GLY A 21 1.47 8.97 5.22
C GLY A 21 0.53 10.00 4.61
N PHE A 22 -0.56 9.56 3.98
CA PHE A 22 -1.57 10.46 3.43
C PHE A 22 -2.30 11.26 4.52
N CYS A 23 -2.74 10.63 5.60
CA CYS A 23 -3.48 11.35 6.64
C CYS A 23 -2.61 12.36 7.39
N MET A 24 -1.31 12.08 7.54
CA MET A 24 -0.34 13.05 8.05
C MET A 24 -0.22 14.25 7.09
N ALA A 25 -0.16 13.99 5.79
CA ALA A 25 -0.08 15.04 4.77
C ALA A 25 -1.37 15.85 4.62
N ALA A 26 -2.53 15.24 4.87
CA ALA A 26 -3.84 15.88 4.80
C ALA A 26 -4.28 16.51 6.13
N GLU A 27 -3.45 16.43 7.19
CA GLU A 27 -3.74 16.95 8.53
C GLU A 27 -5.11 16.50 9.09
N SER A 28 -5.54 15.29 8.72
CA SER A 28 -6.88 14.77 8.99
C SER A 28 -6.85 13.57 9.95
N PRO A 29 -6.79 13.79 11.28
CA PRO A 29 -6.70 12.70 12.26
C PRO A 29 -7.98 11.84 12.30
N LEU A 30 -9.13 12.42 11.98
CA LEU A 30 -10.40 11.70 11.90
C LEU A 30 -10.38 10.63 10.79
N LEU A 31 -9.94 11.01 9.59
CA LEU A 31 -9.83 10.09 8.45
C LEU A 31 -8.85 8.96 8.78
N TRP A 32 -7.73 9.29 9.43
CA TRP A 32 -6.75 8.30 9.89
C TRP A 32 -7.37 7.27 10.82
N GLY A 33 -8.08 7.72 11.86
CA GLY A 33 -8.73 6.84 12.83
C GLY A 33 -9.76 5.92 12.18
N VAL A 34 -10.60 6.45 11.28
CA VAL A 34 -11.60 5.67 10.54
C VAL A 34 -10.92 4.63 9.63
N CYS A 35 -9.93 5.02 8.85
CA CYS A 35 -9.22 4.10 7.97
C CYS A 35 -8.48 3.01 8.74
N LEU A 36 -7.81 3.34 9.85
CA LEU A 36 -7.16 2.34 10.70
C LEU A 36 -8.15 1.37 11.33
N LEU A 37 -9.30 1.86 11.79
CA LEU A 37 -10.36 1.01 12.32
C LEU A 37 -10.86 0.04 11.25
N LEU A 38 -11.11 0.50 10.03
CA LEU A 38 -11.58 -0.35 8.92
C LEU A 38 -10.51 -1.35 8.48
N VAL A 39 -9.24 -0.96 8.40
CA VAL A 39 -8.13 -1.89 8.11
C VAL A 39 -7.99 -2.92 9.23
N GLY A 40 -8.06 -2.50 10.49
CA GLY A 40 -7.99 -3.38 11.66
C GLY A 40 -9.17 -4.36 11.73
N LEU A 41 -10.38 -3.88 11.45
CA LEU A 41 -11.58 -4.72 11.40
C LEU A 41 -11.48 -5.76 10.28
N ASN A 42 -10.99 -5.37 9.10
CA ASN A 42 -10.72 -6.29 8.01
C ASN A 42 -9.67 -7.35 8.41
N ALA A 43 -8.54 -6.93 8.97
CA ALA A 43 -7.48 -7.84 9.43
C ALA A 43 -8.00 -8.81 10.51
N TRP A 44 -8.82 -8.33 11.43
CA TRP A 44 -9.46 -9.15 12.46
C TRP A 44 -10.42 -10.18 11.86
N LEU A 45 -11.34 -9.76 10.98
CA LEU A 45 -12.26 -10.66 10.29
C LEU A 45 -11.53 -11.74 9.48
N VAL A 46 -10.46 -11.36 8.78
CA VAL A 46 -9.63 -12.27 7.99
C VAL A 46 -8.90 -13.26 8.90
N SER A 47 -8.36 -12.81 10.03
CA SER A 47 -7.68 -13.69 11.00
C SER A 47 -8.62 -14.70 11.67
N LYS A 48 -9.90 -14.33 11.88
CA LYS A 48 -10.95 -15.20 12.43
C LYS A 48 -11.62 -16.09 11.37
N GLY A 49 -11.24 -15.98 10.10
CA GLY A 49 -11.85 -16.75 9.01
C GLY A 49 -13.31 -16.36 8.73
N ARG A 50 -13.78 -15.21 9.22
CA ARG A 50 -15.16 -14.71 9.07
C ARG A 50 -15.30 -13.69 7.93
N PHE A 51 -14.23 -13.43 7.20
CA PHE A 51 -14.24 -12.46 6.12
C PHE A 51 -15.02 -12.99 4.91
N VAL A 52 -16.10 -12.30 4.56
CA VAL A 52 -16.85 -12.50 3.33
C VAL A 52 -16.62 -11.28 2.43
N PRO A 53 -16.09 -11.45 1.21
CA PRO A 53 -15.81 -10.33 0.33
C PRO A 53 -17.10 -9.65 -0.13
N LEU A 54 -17.07 -8.32 -0.16
CA LEU A 54 -18.21 -7.51 -0.61
C LEU A 54 -18.64 -7.90 -2.03
N PRO A 55 -19.96 -7.92 -2.33
CA PRO A 55 -20.45 -8.10 -3.69
C PRO A 55 -20.08 -6.90 -4.57
N ARG A 56 -19.72 -7.16 -5.83
CA ARG A 56 -19.26 -6.13 -6.80
C ARG A 56 -20.22 -4.95 -6.93
N TRP A 57 -21.51 -5.23 -6.92
CA TRP A 57 -22.55 -4.20 -7.01
C TRP A 57 -22.45 -3.22 -5.85
N LEU A 58 -22.24 -3.71 -4.62
CA LEU A 58 -22.11 -2.87 -3.43
C LEU A 58 -20.78 -2.10 -3.41
N ALA A 59 -19.68 -2.72 -3.85
CA ALA A 59 -18.41 -2.03 -3.99
C ALA A 59 -18.48 -0.91 -5.05
N ASN A 60 -19.14 -1.16 -6.18
CA ASN A 60 -19.33 -0.17 -7.24
C ASN A 60 -20.25 0.97 -6.80
N THR A 61 -21.36 0.68 -6.12
CA THR A 61 -22.24 1.73 -5.58
C THR A 61 -21.53 2.56 -4.53
N ALA A 62 -20.77 1.94 -3.62
CA ALA A 62 -19.95 2.66 -2.65
C ALA A 62 -18.90 3.56 -3.33
N THR A 63 -18.28 3.08 -4.42
CA THR A 63 -17.30 3.86 -5.19
C THR A 63 -17.96 5.06 -5.89
N LEU A 64 -19.14 4.87 -6.47
CA LEU A 64 -19.92 5.94 -7.10
C LEU A 64 -20.36 6.99 -6.08
N LEU A 65 -20.84 6.55 -4.90
CA LEU A 65 -21.21 7.46 -3.82
C LEU A 65 -20.00 8.24 -3.30
N ALA A 66 -18.85 7.59 -3.15
CA ALA A 66 -17.60 8.25 -2.77
C ALA A 66 -17.17 9.30 -3.82
N ALA A 67 -17.28 8.98 -5.10
CA ALA A 67 -16.98 9.90 -6.18
C ALA A 67 -17.93 11.11 -6.17
N LEU A 68 -19.24 10.87 -6.02
CA LEU A 68 -20.25 11.91 -5.95
C LEU A 68 -20.03 12.85 -4.74
N PHE A 69 -19.69 12.28 -3.58
CA PHE A 69 -19.37 13.05 -2.37
C PHE A 69 -18.18 13.99 -2.60
N ILE A 70 -17.11 13.51 -3.24
CA ILE A 70 -15.92 14.32 -3.51
C ILE A 70 -16.21 15.39 -4.57
N VAL A 71 -16.95 15.05 -5.63
CA VAL A 71 -17.39 16.03 -6.64
C VAL A 71 -18.22 17.14 -5.99
N GLN A 72 -19.16 16.78 -5.11
CA GLN A 72 -19.94 17.76 -4.37
C GLN A 72 -19.05 18.66 -3.49
N GLN A 73 -18.06 18.10 -2.79
CA GLN A 73 -17.10 18.89 -2.02
C GLN A 73 -16.30 19.88 -2.88
N VAL A 74 -15.85 19.45 -4.06
CA VAL A 74 -15.11 20.33 -5.01
C VAL A 74 -15.96 21.56 -5.38
N TYR A 75 -17.27 21.39 -5.60
CA TYR A 75 -18.16 22.50 -5.92
C TYR A 75 -18.56 23.35 -4.70
N ALA A 76 -18.72 22.72 -3.53
CA ALA A 76 -19.20 23.40 -2.32
C ALA A 76 -18.12 24.28 -1.67
N ALA A 77 -16.86 23.82 -1.65
CA ALA A 77 -15.75 24.52 -1.06
C ALA A 77 -14.48 24.27 -1.89
N PRO A 78 -14.01 25.26 -2.68
CA PRO A 78 -12.78 25.10 -3.45
C PRO A 78 -11.57 25.03 -2.51
N GLY A 79 -11.18 23.81 -2.16
CA GLY A 79 -9.94 23.49 -1.44
C GLY A 79 -8.86 22.93 -2.38
N PRO A 80 -7.69 22.54 -1.84
CA PRO A 80 -6.63 21.92 -2.63
C PRO A 80 -7.12 20.61 -3.27
N ILE A 81 -7.31 20.63 -4.59
CA ILE A 81 -7.88 19.51 -5.37
C ILE A 81 -7.11 18.20 -5.12
N LEU A 82 -5.78 18.27 -4.98
CA LEU A 82 -4.94 17.12 -4.72
C LEU A 82 -5.27 16.41 -3.39
N VAL A 83 -5.63 17.16 -2.35
CA VAL A 83 -6.04 16.59 -1.05
C VAL A 83 -7.38 15.86 -1.20
N LEU A 84 -8.33 16.44 -1.93
CA LEU A 84 -9.63 15.83 -2.21
C LEU A 84 -9.48 14.53 -3.02
N ILE A 85 -8.59 14.51 -4.03
CA ILE A 85 -8.26 13.29 -4.78
C ILE A 85 -7.64 12.24 -3.85
N GLY A 86 -6.73 12.62 -2.96
CA GLY A 86 -6.14 11.70 -2.00
C GLY A 86 -7.17 11.12 -1.03
N GLN A 87 -8.14 11.91 -0.56
CA GLN A 87 -9.25 11.43 0.26
C GLN A 87 -10.09 10.41 -0.50
N PHE A 88 -10.40 10.68 -1.77
CA PHE A 88 -11.06 9.71 -2.65
C PHE A 88 -10.27 8.40 -2.75
N LEU A 89 -8.96 8.47 -3.02
CA LEU A 89 -8.09 7.31 -3.11
C LEU A 89 -8.06 6.49 -1.80
N ALA A 90 -8.07 7.16 -0.64
CA ALA A 90 -8.10 6.49 0.67
C ALA A 90 -9.40 5.70 0.84
N ILE A 91 -10.55 6.30 0.48
CA ILE A 91 -11.85 5.62 0.52
C ILE A 91 -11.88 4.44 -0.47
N LEU A 92 -11.41 4.66 -1.70
CA LEU A 92 -11.36 3.64 -2.75
C LEU A 92 -10.48 2.45 -2.31
N GLN A 93 -9.34 2.71 -1.67
CA GLN A 93 -8.47 1.68 -1.13
C GLN A 93 -9.19 0.80 -0.09
N ILE A 94 -9.97 1.41 0.82
CA ILE A 94 -10.76 0.65 1.78
C ILE A 94 -11.82 -0.19 1.07
N ILE A 95 -12.58 0.39 0.13
CA ILE A 95 -13.61 -0.33 -0.63
C ILE A 95 -13.01 -1.55 -1.33
N LYS A 96 -11.89 -1.38 -2.04
CA LYS A 96 -11.20 -2.45 -2.78
C LYS A 96 -10.61 -3.51 -1.85
N MET A 97 -10.14 -3.13 -0.67
CA MET A 97 -9.70 -4.08 0.35
C MET A 97 -10.83 -5.00 0.81
N TYR A 98 -12.07 -4.50 0.93
CA TYR A 98 -13.23 -5.32 1.29
C TYR A 98 -13.86 -6.08 0.10
N GLU A 99 -13.64 -5.65 -1.14
CA GLU A 99 -14.09 -6.37 -2.35
C GLU A 99 -13.23 -7.63 -2.64
N GLN A 100 -11.99 -7.66 -2.12
CA GLN A 100 -10.91 -8.58 -2.47
C GLN A 100 -11.32 -10.06 -2.68
N ARG A 101 -11.39 -10.48 -3.95
CA ARG A 101 -11.79 -11.83 -4.40
C ARG A 101 -10.68 -12.59 -5.11
N GLY A 102 -9.65 -11.90 -5.60
CA GLY A 102 -8.54 -12.55 -6.31
C GLY A 102 -7.23 -11.75 -6.33
N ASN A 103 -6.22 -12.33 -6.97
CA ASN A 103 -4.87 -11.75 -7.06
C ASN A 103 -4.83 -10.38 -7.76
N ARG A 104 -5.73 -10.12 -8.72
CA ARG A 104 -5.87 -8.79 -9.35
C ARG A 104 -6.24 -7.70 -8.36
N ASP A 105 -7.10 -8.00 -7.39
CA ASP A 105 -7.56 -7.02 -6.41
C ASP A 105 -6.44 -6.66 -5.42
N PHE A 106 -5.57 -7.61 -5.08
CA PHE A 106 -4.35 -7.34 -4.30
C PHE A 106 -3.42 -6.34 -5.02
N ALA A 107 -3.22 -6.51 -6.33
CA ALA A 107 -2.43 -5.58 -7.13
C ALA A 107 -3.06 -4.18 -7.15
N GLN A 108 -4.38 -4.09 -7.33
CA GLN A 108 -5.10 -2.81 -7.32
C GLN A 108 -4.93 -2.08 -5.97
N VAL A 109 -5.09 -2.79 -4.86
CA VAL A 109 -4.95 -2.22 -3.51
C VAL A 109 -3.51 -1.76 -3.23
N LEU A 110 -2.49 -2.48 -3.74
CA LEU A 110 -1.09 -2.03 -3.68
C LEU A 110 -0.84 -0.77 -4.51
N VAL A 111 -1.38 -0.72 -5.74
CA VAL A 111 -1.27 0.47 -6.61
C VAL A 111 -1.96 1.68 -5.96
N LEU A 112 -3.16 1.50 -5.39
CA LEU A 112 -3.85 2.57 -4.68
C LEU A 112 -3.05 3.09 -3.49
N SER A 113 -2.40 2.19 -2.74
CA SER A 113 -1.53 2.57 -1.63
C SER A 113 -0.31 3.36 -2.09
N LEU A 114 0.26 3.03 -3.26
CA LEU A 114 1.36 3.79 -3.85
C LEU A 114 0.89 5.18 -4.28
N LEU A 115 -0.26 5.28 -4.93
CA LEU A 115 -0.84 6.56 -5.36
C LEU A 115 -1.16 7.46 -4.16
N LEU A 116 -1.64 6.90 -3.04
CA LEU A 116 -1.81 7.64 -1.79
C LEU A 116 -0.50 8.22 -1.28
N MET A 117 0.58 7.45 -1.32
CA MET A 117 1.89 7.91 -0.87
C MET A 117 2.46 9.02 -1.78
N VAL A 118 2.19 8.94 -3.09
CA VAL A 118 2.52 10.00 -4.05
C VAL A 118 1.70 11.27 -3.76
N ALA A 119 0.39 11.14 -3.51
CA ALA A 119 -0.45 12.28 -3.13
C ALA A 119 0.07 12.93 -1.83
N ALA A 120 0.48 12.10 -0.87
CA ALA A 120 1.04 12.56 0.40
C ALA A 120 2.37 13.30 0.24
N SER A 121 3.27 12.82 -0.64
CA SER A 121 4.59 13.43 -0.86
C SER A 121 4.53 14.76 -1.60
N ILE A 122 3.48 14.97 -2.40
CA ILE A 122 3.22 16.27 -3.02
C ILE A 122 2.76 17.27 -1.96
N ASN A 123 1.95 16.83 -0.98
CA ASN A 123 1.32 17.73 -0.01
C ASN A 123 2.10 17.91 1.31
N SER A 124 3.04 17.01 1.66
CA SER A 124 3.82 17.08 2.90
C SER A 124 5.31 17.29 2.67
N GLY A 125 5.90 18.22 3.41
CA GLY A 125 7.35 18.45 3.50
C GLY A 125 7.97 18.09 4.84
N SER A 126 7.26 17.37 5.71
CA SER A 126 7.72 17.11 7.09
C SER A 126 8.79 16.00 7.16
N LEU A 127 9.72 16.12 8.11
CA LEU A 127 10.76 15.11 8.35
C LEU A 127 10.15 13.76 8.77
N LEU A 128 9.08 13.80 9.57
CA LEU A 128 8.34 12.59 9.96
C LEU A 128 7.72 11.90 8.76
N PHE A 129 7.15 12.66 7.82
CA PHE A 129 6.64 12.10 6.56
C PHE A 129 7.75 11.43 5.75
N ALA A 130 8.95 12.04 5.67
CA ALA A 130 10.09 11.44 4.98
C ALA A 130 10.49 10.08 5.59
N ALA A 131 10.49 9.97 6.92
CA ALA A 131 10.74 8.69 7.61
C ALA A 131 9.66 7.65 7.29
N VAL A 132 8.39 8.04 7.29
CA VAL A 132 7.25 7.16 6.93
C VAL A 132 7.34 6.71 5.47
N LEU A 133 7.66 7.62 4.54
CA LEU A 133 7.86 7.32 3.12
C LEU A 133 9.00 6.31 2.92
N LEU A 134 10.12 6.50 3.62
CA LEU A 134 11.26 5.61 3.55
C LEU A 134 10.91 4.20 4.06
N LEU A 135 10.24 4.10 5.22
CA LEU A 135 9.71 2.82 5.73
C LEU A 135 8.71 2.19 4.75
N TYR A 136 7.84 3.00 4.15
CA TYR A 136 6.86 2.57 3.17
C TYR A 136 7.54 1.97 1.93
N LEU A 137 8.57 2.61 1.36
CA LEU A 137 9.27 2.11 0.18
C LEU A 137 9.88 0.72 0.41
N PHE A 138 10.50 0.49 1.57
CA PHE A 138 11.02 -0.83 1.94
C PHE A 138 9.92 -1.87 2.06
N ALA A 139 8.87 -1.54 2.81
CA ALA A 139 7.75 -2.43 3.03
C ALA A 139 7.04 -2.76 1.72
N ALA A 140 6.83 -1.77 0.86
CA ALA A 140 6.17 -1.89 -0.43
C ALA A 140 6.97 -2.79 -1.37
N LEU A 141 8.28 -2.60 -1.50
CA LEU A 141 9.13 -3.48 -2.31
C LEU A 141 9.15 -4.90 -1.78
N TYR A 142 9.29 -5.08 -0.47
CA TYR A 142 9.21 -6.40 0.16
C TYR A 142 7.86 -7.08 -0.14
N CYS A 143 6.75 -6.35 -0.01
CA CYS A 143 5.42 -6.83 -0.31
C CYS A 143 5.24 -7.17 -1.81
N CYS A 144 5.76 -6.33 -2.71
CA CYS A 144 5.71 -6.56 -4.16
C CYS A 144 6.45 -7.84 -4.56
N LEU A 145 7.61 -8.14 -3.97
CA LEU A 145 8.32 -9.38 -4.23
C LEU A 145 7.55 -10.60 -3.73
N LEU A 146 7.00 -10.53 -2.51
CA LEU A 146 6.13 -11.60 -2.00
C LEU A 146 4.90 -11.79 -2.88
N PHE A 147 4.33 -10.70 -3.40
CA PHE A 147 3.21 -10.74 -4.34
C PHE A 147 3.60 -11.37 -5.67
N HIS A 148 4.76 -11.02 -6.21
CA HIS A 148 5.28 -11.60 -7.45
C HIS A 148 5.52 -13.10 -7.31
N LEU A 149 6.19 -13.54 -6.23
CA LEU A 149 6.40 -14.95 -5.93
C LEU A 149 5.08 -15.71 -5.75
N LYS A 150 4.08 -15.08 -5.11
CA LYS A 150 2.74 -15.63 -4.99
C LYS A 150 2.10 -15.85 -6.36
N LEU A 151 2.17 -14.85 -7.25
CA LEU A 151 1.64 -14.95 -8.61
C LEU A 151 2.34 -16.04 -9.42
N GLU A 152 3.67 -16.09 -9.39
CA GLU A 152 4.46 -17.11 -10.09
C GLU A 152 4.14 -18.51 -9.58
N THR A 153 4.00 -18.68 -8.26
CA THR A 153 3.62 -19.97 -7.66
C THR A 153 2.22 -20.39 -8.07
N ASP A 154 1.26 -19.47 -8.05
CA ASP A 154 -0.12 -19.74 -8.49
C ASP A 154 -0.17 -20.09 -9.99
N HIS A 155 0.63 -19.41 -10.84
CA HIS A 155 0.76 -19.70 -12.27
C HIS A 155 1.45 -21.04 -12.56
N ALA A 156 2.56 -21.34 -11.87
CA ALA A 156 3.26 -22.61 -12.03
C ALA A 156 2.35 -23.79 -11.65
N ARG A 157 1.52 -23.61 -10.60
CA ARG A 157 0.57 -24.62 -10.17
C ARG A 157 -0.56 -24.86 -11.17
N SER A 158 -1.11 -23.81 -11.78
CA SER A 158 -2.16 -23.97 -12.79
C SER A 158 -1.65 -24.60 -14.09
N ALA A 159 -0.34 -24.49 -14.37
CA ALA A 159 0.31 -25.12 -15.51
C ALA A 159 0.73 -26.59 -15.26
N MET A 160 0.69 -27.09 -14.02
CA MET A 160 1.02 -28.48 -13.70
C MET A 160 -0.16 -29.41 -14.05
N PRO A 161 0.03 -30.43 -14.92
CA PRO A 161 -1.02 -31.39 -15.27
C PRO A 161 -1.28 -32.46 -14.19
N VAL A 162 -0.62 -32.37 -13.03
CA VAL A 162 -0.69 -33.38 -11.96
C VAL A 162 -1.87 -33.08 -11.02
N PRO A 163 -2.73 -34.07 -10.70
CA PRO A 163 -3.83 -33.90 -9.76
C PRO A 163 -3.36 -33.36 -8.39
N PRO A 164 -4.11 -32.44 -7.76
CA PRO A 164 -3.69 -31.72 -6.55
C PRO A 164 -3.34 -32.61 -5.36
N ASP A 165 -3.83 -33.86 -5.33
CA ASP A 165 -3.60 -34.83 -4.26
C ASP A 165 -2.28 -35.61 -4.38
N GLN A 166 -1.62 -35.55 -5.54
CA GLN A 166 -0.36 -36.26 -5.80
C GLN A 166 0.88 -35.35 -5.83
N VAL A 167 0.70 -34.03 -5.70
CA VAL A 167 1.82 -33.10 -5.70
C VAL A 167 2.49 -33.11 -4.32
N ASN A 168 3.70 -33.65 -4.25
CA ASN A 168 4.47 -33.68 -3.01
C ASN A 168 4.66 -32.24 -2.47
N PRO A 169 4.22 -31.92 -1.24
CA PRO A 169 4.35 -30.57 -0.68
C PRO A 169 5.80 -30.09 -0.55
N VAL A 170 6.77 -31.01 -0.63
CA VAL A 170 8.21 -30.71 -0.63
C VAL A 170 8.68 -30.15 -1.98
N THR A 171 8.11 -30.57 -3.12
CA THR A 171 8.52 -30.04 -4.44
C THR A 171 7.98 -28.63 -4.70
N LEU A 172 6.87 -28.26 -4.05
CA LEU A 172 6.30 -26.90 -4.09
C LEU A 172 6.83 -25.97 -2.99
N ARG A 173 7.59 -26.48 -2.01
CA ARG A 173 8.30 -25.63 -1.05
C ARG A 173 9.45 -24.94 -1.77
N GLN A 174 9.16 -23.82 -2.42
CA GLN A 174 10.17 -22.86 -2.85
C GLN A 174 11.12 -22.61 -1.68
N ASP A 175 12.42 -22.61 -1.97
CA ASP A 175 13.49 -22.56 -0.99
C ASP A 175 13.48 -21.22 -0.23
N GLN A 176 12.68 -21.17 0.85
CA GLN A 176 12.47 -20.00 1.71
C GLN A 176 13.77 -19.45 2.29
N ARG A 177 14.84 -20.26 2.29
CA ARG A 177 16.14 -19.95 2.85
C ARG A 177 16.89 -18.90 2.01
N PHE A 178 16.80 -18.98 0.69
CA PHE A 178 17.41 -17.99 -0.21
C PHE A 178 16.59 -16.69 -0.29
N LEU A 179 15.28 -16.77 -0.01
CA LEU A 179 14.39 -15.61 0.02
C LEU A 179 14.89 -14.55 1.00
N ASN A 180 15.16 -14.93 2.25
CA ASN A 180 15.63 -13.97 3.27
C ASN A 180 16.98 -13.32 2.92
N ARG A 181 17.86 -14.02 2.20
CA ARG A 181 19.19 -13.54 1.83
C ARG A 181 19.13 -12.59 0.64
N SER A 182 18.32 -12.92 -0.37
CA SER A 182 18.02 -12.05 -1.51
C SER A 182 17.26 -10.80 -1.07
N MET A 183 16.27 -10.97 -0.18
CA MET A 183 15.50 -9.86 0.37
C MET A 183 16.35 -8.92 1.22
N ARG A 184 17.28 -9.42 2.04
CA ARG A 184 18.24 -8.54 2.73
C ARG A 184 19.09 -7.70 1.77
N ARG A 185 19.57 -8.30 0.67
CA ARG A 185 20.35 -7.56 -0.35
C ARG A 185 19.50 -6.49 -1.05
N LEU A 186 18.27 -6.83 -1.44
CA LEU A 186 17.40 -5.87 -2.12
C LEU A 186 16.92 -4.76 -1.18
N THR A 187 16.61 -5.07 0.08
CA THR A 187 16.31 -4.07 1.11
C THR A 187 17.52 -3.14 1.29
N LEU A 188 18.74 -3.67 1.34
CA LEU A 188 19.94 -2.84 1.49
C LEU A 188 20.19 -1.94 0.27
N LEU A 189 19.99 -2.48 -0.94
CA LEU A 189 20.13 -1.71 -2.18
C LEU A 189 19.07 -0.60 -2.28
N THR A 190 17.82 -0.93 -1.97
CA THR A 190 16.73 0.05 -1.83
C THR A 190 17.08 1.10 -0.78
N ALA A 191 17.72 0.70 0.31
CA ALA A 191 18.02 1.61 1.42
C ALA A 191 19.01 2.67 0.99
N VAL A 192 20.07 2.22 0.33
CA VAL A 192 21.07 3.12 -0.24
C VAL A 192 20.41 4.07 -1.25
N PHE A 193 19.58 3.56 -2.16
CA PHE A 193 18.90 4.40 -3.15
C PHE A 193 17.87 5.37 -2.54
N GLY A 194 17.06 4.91 -1.58
CA GLY A 194 16.04 5.72 -0.92
C GLY A 194 16.64 6.80 -0.03
N VAL A 195 17.67 6.45 0.76
CA VAL A 195 18.39 7.41 1.60
C VAL A 195 19.13 8.41 0.71
N SER A 196 19.88 7.95 -0.29
CA SER A 196 20.61 8.87 -1.19
C SER A 196 19.66 9.77 -1.96
N GLY A 197 18.60 9.23 -2.54
CA GLY A 197 17.57 10.01 -3.25
C GLY A 197 16.87 11.01 -2.33
N GLY A 198 16.55 10.64 -1.09
CA GLY A 198 15.96 11.53 -0.09
C GLY A 198 16.90 12.66 0.31
N VAL A 199 18.16 12.36 0.59
CA VAL A 199 19.20 13.36 0.91
C VAL A 199 19.42 14.30 -0.27
N LEU A 200 19.57 13.78 -1.49
CA LEU A 200 19.73 14.58 -2.69
C LEU A 200 18.52 15.50 -2.90
N THR A 201 17.29 14.97 -2.79
CA THR A 201 16.08 15.77 -2.96
C THR A 201 15.99 16.88 -1.91
N PHE A 202 16.36 16.61 -0.66
CA PHE A 202 16.39 17.62 0.39
C PHE A 202 17.43 18.72 0.13
N LEU A 203 18.62 18.35 -0.36
CA LEU A 203 19.67 19.30 -0.72
C LEU A 203 19.30 20.15 -1.94
N PHE A 204 18.69 19.56 -2.97
CA PHE A 204 18.34 20.26 -4.22
C PHE A 204 17.01 21.01 -4.15
N PHE A 205 16.05 20.54 -3.35
CA PHE A 205 14.72 21.13 -3.22
C PHE A 205 14.34 21.31 -1.74
N PRO A 206 15.05 22.18 -1.00
CA PRO A 206 14.73 22.44 0.40
C PRO A 206 13.33 23.07 0.51
N ARG A 207 12.37 22.32 1.08
CA ARG A 207 11.02 22.82 1.38
C ARG A 207 10.94 23.11 2.90
N GLY A 208 10.38 24.25 3.29
CA GLY A 208 10.18 24.60 4.71
C GLY A 208 11.50 24.91 5.46
N ALA A 209 11.76 24.20 6.57
CA ALA A 209 12.85 24.49 7.52
C ALA A 209 14.28 24.39 6.95
N GLY A 210 14.47 23.76 5.78
CA GLY A 210 15.76 23.73 5.06
C GLY A 210 15.97 24.90 4.09
N ALA A 211 14.94 25.73 3.86
CA ALA A 211 15.03 26.89 2.96
C ALA A 211 15.99 27.92 3.55
N GLY A 212 17.21 27.97 3.00
CA GLY A 212 18.27 28.90 3.43
C GLY A 212 19.53 28.23 4.00
N VAL A 213 19.56 26.90 4.18
CA VAL A 213 20.76 26.19 4.70
C VAL A 213 21.92 26.21 3.70
N LEU A 214 21.64 26.33 2.39
CA LEU A 214 22.64 26.40 1.32
C LEU A 214 22.91 27.84 0.81
N GLY A 215 22.45 28.86 1.54
CA GLY A 215 22.63 30.27 1.15
C GLY A 215 21.55 30.77 0.19
N ARG A 216 21.17 32.04 0.36
CA ARG A 216 20.20 32.74 -0.50
C ARG A 216 20.76 32.83 -1.93
N PHE A 217 20.10 32.16 -2.87
CA PHE A 217 20.09 32.52 -4.28
C PHE A 217 18.64 32.56 -4.75
#